data_AF-B7XC70-F1
#
_entry.id   AF-B7XC70-F1
#
_cell.length_a   1.000
_cell.length_b   1.000
_cell.length_c   1.000
_cell.angle_alpha   90.00
_cell.angle_beta   90.00
_cell.angle_gamma   90.00
#
_symmetry.space_group_name_H-M   'P 1'
#
loop_
_entity.id
_entity.type
_entity.pdbx_description
1 polymer ?
#
loop_
_entity_poly.entity_id
_entity_poly.type
_entity_poly.pdbx_seq_one_letter_code
_entity_poly.pdbx_strand_id
1 'polypeptide(L)'
;MDSIKKKMQAMKLEKENALDKSEQLEQKLKETEDSKARAEEDLSSLQKKFTNLENEFDKVNEQYQEGVIKLEASEKRVTECEDEIKGFTRRIQLLEDDLERTQAKLDEALLKLEDASKTADESERGRKVLESRSIADDDRIDQLEKQVKDAKYVAEEADRKYDEAARKLAITEVDLERAETRLEAAEAKITELSEELQVVGNNSKALQNAVDQASQREDSYEETIRDLTQRLKDAENRAAEAERVVNKLQKEVDRLEDELLAEKEKYKQISDELDQTFAELAGM
;
A
#
# COMPACT_ATOMS: atom_id res chain seq x y z
N MET A 1 118.01 -152.37 -83.70
CA MET A 1 116.75 -151.82 -84.23
C MET A 1 115.70 -151.53 -83.14
N ASP A 2 115.80 -152.07 -81.91
CA ASP A 2 114.83 -151.80 -80.83
C ASP A 2 115.03 -150.50 -80.01
N SER A 3 116.23 -149.92 -80.00
CA SER A 3 116.54 -148.70 -79.22
C SER A 3 115.82 -147.43 -79.76
N ILE A 4 115.59 -147.36 -81.08
CA ILE A 4 114.95 -146.20 -81.71
C ILE A 4 113.43 -146.16 -81.42
N LYS A 5 112.76 -147.33 -81.36
CA LYS A 5 111.33 -147.43 -81.01
C LYS A 5 111.04 -146.95 -79.59
N LYS A 6 111.87 -147.31 -78.61
CA LYS A 6 111.73 -146.86 -77.21
C LYS A 6 111.90 -145.36 -77.05
N LYS A 7 112.85 -144.75 -77.77
CA LYS A 7 113.06 -143.29 -77.74
C LYS A 7 111.90 -142.53 -78.38
N MET A 8 111.32 -143.07 -79.45
CA MET A 8 110.14 -142.51 -80.12
C MET A 8 108.87 -142.62 -79.25
N GLN A 9 108.70 -143.72 -78.51
CA GLN A 9 107.63 -143.87 -77.52
C GLN A 9 107.79 -142.92 -76.33
N ALA A 10 109.02 -142.74 -75.82
CA ALA A 10 109.30 -141.81 -74.74
C ALA A 10 109.04 -140.34 -75.14
N MET A 11 109.46 -139.92 -76.34
CA MET A 11 109.15 -138.58 -76.85
C MET A 11 107.65 -138.38 -77.13
N LYS A 12 106.92 -139.45 -77.50
CA LYS A 12 105.47 -139.37 -77.70
C LYS A 12 104.75 -139.17 -76.36
N LEU A 13 105.19 -139.88 -75.31
CA LEU A 13 104.67 -139.74 -73.94
C LEU A 13 105.05 -138.39 -73.31
N GLU A 14 106.26 -137.88 -73.56
CA GLU A 14 106.64 -136.52 -73.13
C GLU A 14 105.84 -135.44 -73.85
N LYS A 15 105.57 -135.63 -75.15
CA LYS A 15 104.70 -134.73 -75.92
C LYS A 15 103.26 -134.76 -75.39
N GLU A 16 102.70 -135.93 -75.11
CA GLU A 16 101.37 -136.08 -74.51
C GLU A 16 101.32 -135.44 -73.11
N ASN A 17 102.30 -135.70 -72.24
CA ASN A 17 102.36 -135.06 -70.91
C ASN A 17 102.53 -133.53 -70.98
N ALA A 18 103.28 -133.01 -71.96
CA ALA A 18 103.41 -131.58 -72.17
C ALA A 18 102.12 -130.95 -72.71
N LEU A 19 101.39 -131.66 -73.58
CA LEU A 19 100.08 -131.27 -74.06
C LEU A 19 99.05 -131.26 -72.93
N ASP A 20 98.94 -132.32 -72.13
CA ASP A 20 98.02 -132.39 -70.99
C ASP A 20 98.32 -131.31 -69.94
N LYS A 21 99.61 -131.01 -69.72
CA LYS A 21 100.03 -129.94 -68.81
C LYS A 21 99.72 -128.55 -69.39
N SER A 22 99.82 -128.39 -70.71
CA SER A 22 99.40 -127.17 -71.40
C SER A 22 97.89 -126.97 -71.26
N GLU A 23 97.09 -128.02 -71.52
CA GLU A 23 95.63 -127.98 -71.37
C GLU A 23 95.22 -127.70 -69.92
N GLN A 24 95.87 -128.31 -68.93
CA GLN A 24 95.60 -128.02 -67.50
C GLN A 24 95.95 -126.58 -67.11
N LEU A 25 97.03 -126.02 -67.67
CA LEU A 25 97.41 -124.63 -67.42
C LEU A 25 96.46 -123.65 -68.14
N GLU A 26 96.02 -123.96 -69.36
CA GLU A 26 95.00 -123.18 -70.07
C GLU A 26 93.65 -123.22 -69.35
N GLN A 27 93.24 -124.38 -68.83
CA GLN A 27 92.02 -124.52 -68.06
C GLN A 27 92.09 -123.73 -66.75
N LYS A 28 93.20 -123.79 -66.02
CA LYS A 28 93.41 -122.98 -64.81
C LYS A 28 93.49 -121.49 -65.10
N LEU A 29 94.11 -121.10 -66.22
CA LEU A 29 94.15 -119.71 -66.65
C LEU A 29 92.74 -119.21 -66.91
N LYS A 30 91.93 -119.99 -67.64
CA LYS A 30 90.53 -119.67 -67.92
C LYS A 30 89.67 -119.58 -66.66
N GLU A 31 89.80 -120.53 -65.73
CA GLU A 31 89.09 -120.48 -64.44
C GLU A 31 89.49 -119.26 -63.60
N THR A 32 90.77 -118.88 -63.63
CA THR A 32 91.27 -117.69 -62.92
C THR A 32 90.79 -116.40 -63.60
N GLU A 33 90.76 -116.35 -64.93
CA GLU A 33 90.22 -115.25 -65.72
C GLU A 33 88.72 -115.07 -65.50
N ASP A 34 87.95 -116.16 -65.47
CA ASP A 34 86.51 -116.14 -65.16
C ASP A 34 86.26 -115.70 -63.71
N SER A 35 87.08 -116.17 -62.75
CA SER A 35 86.99 -115.74 -61.35
C SER A 35 87.37 -114.26 -61.19
N LYS A 36 88.37 -113.79 -61.93
CA LYS A 36 88.78 -112.38 -61.95
C LYS A 36 87.68 -111.51 -62.55
N ALA A 37 87.08 -111.93 -63.66
CA ALA A 37 85.99 -111.22 -64.31
C ALA A 37 84.77 -111.08 -63.39
N ARG A 38 84.41 -112.15 -62.65
CA ARG A 38 83.34 -112.09 -61.63
C ARG A 38 83.67 -111.13 -60.49
N ALA A 39 84.89 -111.17 -59.98
CA ALA A 39 85.32 -110.26 -58.92
C ALA A 39 85.35 -108.79 -59.39
N GLU A 40 85.74 -108.52 -60.63
CA GLU A 40 85.69 -107.19 -61.25
C GLU A 40 84.26 -106.69 -61.45
N GLU A 41 83.33 -107.58 -61.82
CA GLU A 41 81.89 -107.27 -61.95
C GLU A 41 81.25 -106.98 -60.57
N ASP A 42 81.54 -107.79 -59.56
CA ASP A 42 81.08 -107.57 -58.18
C ASP A 42 81.66 -106.28 -57.59
N LEU A 43 82.94 -105.99 -57.84
CA LEU A 43 83.57 -104.73 -57.44
C LEU A 43 82.90 -103.54 -58.11
N SER A 44 82.60 -103.63 -59.42
CA SER A 44 81.89 -102.58 -60.16
C SER A 44 80.47 -102.37 -59.61
N SER A 45 79.77 -103.45 -59.27
CA SER A 45 78.44 -103.42 -58.66
C SER A 45 78.45 -102.79 -57.27
N LEU A 46 79.40 -103.18 -56.41
CA LEU A 46 79.58 -102.58 -55.09
C LEU A 46 79.96 -101.10 -55.18
N GLN A 47 80.85 -100.72 -56.09
CA GLN A 47 81.20 -99.32 -56.32
C GLN A 47 79.98 -98.50 -56.72
N LYS A 48 79.14 -98.99 -57.64
CA LYS A 48 77.89 -98.31 -58.00
C LYS A 48 76.94 -98.17 -56.83
N LYS A 49 76.78 -99.22 -56.01
CA LYS A 49 75.94 -99.17 -54.80
C LYS A 49 76.47 -98.18 -53.77
N PHE A 50 77.80 -98.16 -53.57
CA PHE A 50 78.46 -97.24 -52.67
C PHE A 50 78.25 -95.78 -53.11
N THR A 51 78.47 -95.48 -54.39
CA THR A 51 78.22 -94.14 -54.94
C THR A 51 76.74 -93.74 -54.85
N ASN A 52 75.80 -94.67 -55.04
CA ASN A 52 74.38 -94.39 -54.86
C ASN A 52 74.03 -94.09 -53.39
N LEU A 53 74.57 -94.88 -52.45
CA LEU A 53 74.39 -94.66 -51.01
C LEU A 53 75.03 -93.35 -50.53
N GLU A 54 76.20 -92.98 -51.03
CA GLU A 54 76.81 -91.67 -50.77
C GLU A 54 75.91 -90.54 -51.27
N ASN A 55 75.42 -90.62 -52.51
CA ASN A 55 74.51 -89.62 -53.06
C ASN A 55 73.19 -89.52 -52.29
N GLU A 56 72.65 -90.64 -51.80
CA GLU A 56 71.45 -90.66 -50.94
C GLU A 56 71.73 -90.08 -49.56
N PHE A 57 72.88 -90.43 -48.97
CA PHE A 57 73.32 -89.87 -47.69
C PHE A 57 73.47 -88.35 -47.79
N ASP A 58 74.11 -87.84 -48.84
CA ASP A 58 74.28 -86.40 -49.08
C ASP A 58 72.93 -85.70 -49.22
N LYS A 59 71.99 -86.28 -49.96
CA LYS A 59 70.62 -85.73 -50.10
C LYS A 59 69.86 -85.70 -48.77
N VAL A 60 69.90 -86.80 -48.01
CA VAL A 60 69.22 -86.89 -46.71
C VAL A 60 69.86 -85.93 -45.72
N ASN A 61 71.19 -85.80 -45.74
CA ASN A 61 71.91 -84.87 -44.89
C ASN A 61 71.58 -83.41 -45.26
N GLU A 62 71.51 -83.06 -46.54
CA GLU A 62 71.10 -81.73 -46.98
C GLU A 62 69.64 -81.41 -46.55
N GLN A 63 68.72 -82.36 -46.72
CA GLN A 63 67.34 -82.23 -46.25
C GLN A 63 67.24 -82.10 -44.72
N TYR A 64 68.08 -82.84 -43.99
CA TYR A 64 68.16 -82.75 -42.54
C TYR A 64 68.63 -81.36 -42.10
N GLN A 65 69.72 -80.84 -42.71
CA GLN A 65 70.22 -79.49 -42.43
C GLN A 65 69.16 -78.42 -42.77
N GLU A 66 68.48 -78.54 -43.90
CA GLU A 66 67.38 -77.63 -44.28
C GLU A 66 66.22 -77.69 -43.28
N GLY A 67 65.88 -78.90 -42.80
CA GLY A 67 64.86 -79.12 -41.78
C GLY A 67 65.23 -78.47 -40.44
N VAL A 68 66.49 -78.60 -40.01
CA VAL A 68 67.01 -77.95 -38.79
C VAL A 68 66.91 -76.44 -38.91
N ILE A 69 67.35 -75.85 -40.02
CA ILE A 69 67.26 -74.39 -40.23
C ILE A 69 65.80 -73.91 -40.19
N LYS A 70 64.87 -74.65 -40.80
CA LYS A 70 63.44 -74.32 -40.77
C LYS A 70 62.86 -74.42 -39.36
N LEU A 71 63.27 -75.43 -38.59
CA LEU A 71 62.86 -75.60 -37.20
C LEU A 71 63.33 -74.42 -36.35
N GLU A 72 64.62 -74.08 -36.40
CA GLU A 72 65.20 -72.95 -35.67
C GLU A 72 64.50 -71.62 -36.03
N ALA A 73 64.22 -71.40 -37.33
CA ALA A 73 63.50 -70.21 -37.77
C ALA A 73 62.05 -70.18 -37.26
N SER A 74 61.39 -71.34 -37.16
CA SER A 74 60.04 -71.45 -36.61
C SER A 74 60.03 -71.22 -35.10
N GLU A 75 60.96 -71.82 -34.35
CA GLU A 75 61.10 -71.64 -32.91
C GLU A 75 61.36 -70.17 -32.57
N LYS A 76 62.27 -69.51 -33.30
CA LYS A 76 62.52 -68.08 -33.13
C LYS A 76 61.24 -67.25 -33.34
N ARG A 77 60.48 -67.55 -34.39
CA ARG A 77 59.24 -66.84 -34.71
C ARG A 77 58.16 -67.08 -33.65
N VAL A 78 58.08 -68.28 -33.08
CA VAL A 78 57.21 -68.57 -31.92
C VAL A 78 57.63 -67.73 -30.71
N THR A 79 58.92 -67.67 -30.38
CA THR A 79 59.38 -66.85 -29.25
C THR A 79 59.09 -65.36 -29.43
N GLU A 80 59.24 -64.83 -30.65
CA GLU A 80 58.87 -63.45 -30.98
C GLU A 80 57.37 -63.20 -30.77
N CYS A 81 56.50 -64.11 -31.26
CA CYS A 81 55.06 -64.02 -31.05
C CYS A 81 54.66 -64.14 -29.57
N GLU A 82 55.31 -65.03 -28.80
CA GLU A 82 55.06 -65.16 -27.36
C GLU A 82 55.40 -63.87 -26.60
N ASP A 83 56.48 -63.20 -26.98
CA ASP A 83 56.87 -61.93 -26.37
C ASP A 83 55.94 -60.79 -26.77
N GLU A 84 55.45 -60.76 -28.01
CA GLU A 84 54.39 -59.84 -28.44
C GLU A 84 53.08 -60.07 -27.66
N ILE A 85 52.66 -61.33 -27.48
CA ILE A 85 51.47 -61.69 -26.70
C ILE A 85 51.60 -61.21 -25.25
N LYS A 86 52.77 -61.40 -24.62
CA LYS A 86 53.04 -60.87 -23.27
C LYS A 86 52.94 -59.34 -23.25
N GLY A 87 53.48 -58.67 -24.27
CA GLY A 87 53.39 -57.22 -24.44
C GLY A 87 51.94 -56.72 -24.55
N PHE A 88 51.14 -57.35 -25.41
CA PHE A 88 49.72 -57.01 -25.54
C PHE A 88 48.92 -57.31 -24.28
N THR A 89 49.19 -58.43 -23.59
CA THR A 89 48.53 -58.78 -22.33
C THR A 89 48.77 -57.71 -21.26
N ARG A 90 50.01 -57.23 -21.12
CA ARG A 90 50.33 -56.14 -20.20
C ARG A 90 49.65 -54.83 -20.59
N ARG A 91 49.54 -54.54 -21.90
CA ARG A 91 48.85 -53.35 -22.40
C ARG A 91 47.35 -53.40 -22.12
N ILE A 92 46.72 -54.57 -22.26
CA ILE A 92 45.30 -54.77 -21.96
C ILE A 92 45.04 -54.46 -20.48
N GLN A 93 45.82 -55.03 -19.56
CA GLN A 93 45.67 -54.77 -18.12
C GLN A 93 45.77 -53.29 -17.77
N LEU A 94 46.76 -52.57 -18.34
CA LEU A 94 46.91 -51.14 -18.12
C LEU A 94 45.71 -50.34 -18.64
N LEU A 95 45.16 -50.71 -19.79
CA LEU A 95 43.98 -50.06 -20.35
C LEU A 95 42.71 -50.36 -19.55
N GLU A 96 42.58 -51.57 -19.00
CA GLU A 96 41.49 -51.94 -18.10
C GLU A 96 41.55 -51.13 -16.79
N ASP A 97 42.73 -51.03 -16.18
CA ASP A 97 42.94 -50.21 -14.97
C ASP A 97 42.62 -48.73 -15.22
N ASP A 98 43.05 -48.18 -16.37
CA ASP A 98 42.77 -46.79 -16.75
C ASP A 98 41.27 -46.58 -17.06
N LEU A 99 40.62 -47.57 -17.67
CA LEU A 99 39.17 -47.54 -17.90
C LEU A 99 38.43 -47.52 -16.57
N GLU A 100 38.77 -48.41 -15.63
CA GLU A 100 38.12 -48.45 -14.32
C GLU A 100 38.29 -47.14 -13.55
N ARG A 101 39.50 -46.56 -13.57
CA ARG A 101 39.79 -45.25 -12.96
C ARG A 101 39.00 -44.11 -13.61
N THR A 102 38.86 -44.12 -14.93
CA THR A 102 38.10 -43.07 -15.64
C THR A 102 36.60 -43.22 -15.42
N GLN A 103 36.10 -44.46 -15.34
CA GLN A 103 34.72 -44.77 -14.99
C GLN A 103 34.37 -44.26 -13.59
N ALA A 104 35.20 -44.55 -12.58
CA ALA A 104 34.98 -44.08 -11.21
C ALA A 104 34.96 -42.54 -11.11
N LYS A 105 35.83 -41.85 -11.85
CA LYS A 105 35.82 -40.38 -11.93
C LYS A 105 34.57 -39.84 -12.60
N LEU A 106 34.09 -40.52 -13.64
CA LEU A 106 32.86 -40.15 -14.33
C LEU A 106 31.66 -40.27 -13.39
N ASP A 107 31.56 -41.37 -12.64
CA ASP A 107 30.48 -41.59 -11.68
C ASP A 107 30.46 -40.51 -10.59
N GLU A 108 31.63 -40.14 -10.05
CA GLU A 108 31.74 -39.05 -9.07
C GLU A 108 31.32 -37.70 -9.68
N ALA A 109 31.70 -37.42 -10.92
CA ALA A 109 31.32 -36.19 -11.61
C ALA A 109 29.81 -36.13 -11.89
N LEU A 110 29.21 -37.26 -12.28
CA LEU A 110 27.77 -37.36 -12.50
C LEU A 110 26.98 -37.13 -11.21
N LEU A 111 27.43 -37.71 -10.10
CA LEU A 111 26.79 -37.51 -8.79
C LEU A 111 26.85 -36.04 -8.35
N LYS A 112 28.02 -35.39 -8.50
CA LYS A 112 28.16 -33.95 -8.23
C LYS A 112 27.28 -33.08 -9.12
N LEU A 113 27.13 -33.45 -10.39
CA LEU A 113 26.26 -32.76 -11.33
C LEU A 113 24.78 -32.88 -10.91
N GLU A 114 24.36 -34.07 -10.49
CA GLU A 114 22.99 -34.30 -10.01
C GLU A 114 22.68 -33.46 -8.77
N ASP A 115 23.59 -33.44 -7.79
CA ASP A 115 23.42 -32.64 -6.55
C ASP A 115 23.40 -31.13 -6.84
N ALA A 116 24.27 -30.66 -7.74
CA ALA A 116 24.27 -29.28 -8.21
C ALA A 116 22.95 -28.93 -8.93
N SER A 117 22.42 -29.85 -9.75
CA SER A 117 21.13 -29.66 -10.44
C SER A 117 19.97 -29.55 -9.45
N LYS A 118 19.92 -30.43 -8.44
CA LYS A 118 18.89 -30.38 -7.39
C LYS A 118 18.95 -29.05 -6.62
N THR A 119 20.15 -28.61 -6.25
CA THR A 119 20.37 -27.34 -5.56
C THR A 119 19.93 -26.15 -6.41
N ALA A 120 20.22 -26.18 -7.72
CA ALA A 120 19.78 -25.14 -8.65
C ALA A 120 18.25 -25.09 -8.79
N ASP A 121 17.59 -26.25 -8.88
CA ASP A 121 16.13 -26.34 -8.95
C ASP A 121 15.45 -25.81 -7.68
N GLU A 122 16.01 -26.11 -6.50
CA GLU A 122 15.53 -25.56 -5.22
C GLU A 122 15.72 -24.05 -5.13
N SER A 123 16.87 -23.54 -5.58
CA SER A 123 17.15 -22.11 -5.65
C SER A 123 16.18 -21.38 -6.59
N GLU A 124 15.90 -21.95 -7.77
CA GLU A 124 14.95 -21.38 -8.72
C GLU A 124 13.51 -21.38 -8.18
N ARG A 125 13.10 -22.42 -7.44
CA ARG A 125 11.82 -22.43 -6.71
C ARG A 125 11.79 -21.32 -5.66
N GLY A 126 12.85 -21.15 -4.88
CA GLY A 126 12.99 -20.07 -3.90
C GLY A 126 12.86 -18.69 -4.55
N ARG A 127 13.55 -18.48 -5.67
CA ARG A 127 13.48 -17.24 -6.47
C ARG A 127 12.05 -16.92 -6.89
N LYS A 128 11.31 -17.89 -7.43
CA LYS A 128 9.92 -17.70 -7.88
C LYS A 128 8.96 -17.35 -6.74
N VAL A 129 9.16 -17.92 -5.55
CA VAL A 129 8.36 -17.58 -4.36
C VAL A 129 8.64 -16.15 -3.92
N LEU A 130 9.91 -15.74 -3.89
CA LEU A 130 10.29 -14.37 -3.54
C LEU A 130 9.78 -13.35 -4.57
N GLU A 131 9.86 -13.67 -5.85
CA GLU A 131 9.31 -12.84 -6.93
C GLU A 131 7.80 -12.66 -6.79
N SER A 132 7.06 -13.76 -6.55
CA SER A 132 5.61 -13.71 -6.33
C SER A 132 5.25 -12.88 -5.08
N ARG A 133 6.05 -12.98 -4.01
CA ARG A 133 5.87 -12.18 -2.80
C ARG A 133 6.14 -10.69 -3.06
N SER A 134 7.21 -10.38 -3.80
CA SER A 134 7.55 -8.99 -4.16
C SER A 134 6.40 -8.32 -4.91
N ILE A 135 5.83 -9.01 -5.91
CA ILE A 135 4.69 -8.48 -6.68
C ILE A 135 3.48 -8.21 -5.77
N ALA A 136 3.16 -9.15 -4.87
CA ALA A 136 2.05 -8.98 -3.94
C ALA A 136 2.28 -7.83 -2.94
N ASP A 137 3.53 -7.65 -2.49
CA ASP A 137 3.90 -6.55 -1.61
C ASP A 137 3.84 -5.20 -2.36
N ASP A 138 4.29 -5.13 -3.62
CA ASP A 138 4.18 -3.94 -4.47
C ASP A 138 2.72 -3.54 -4.68
N ASP A 139 1.84 -4.50 -5.02
CA ASP A 139 0.39 -4.25 -5.15
C ASP A 139 -0.24 -3.73 -3.85
N ARG A 140 0.25 -4.22 -2.70
CA ARG A 140 -0.20 -3.77 -1.39
C ARG A 140 0.27 -2.37 -1.07
N ILE A 141 1.51 -2.03 -1.43
CA ILE A 141 2.06 -0.68 -1.28
C ILE A 141 1.22 0.31 -2.10
N ASP A 142 0.94 0.00 -3.37
CA ASP A 142 0.10 0.84 -4.25
C ASP A 142 -1.29 1.12 -3.66
N GLN A 143 -1.91 0.11 -3.03
CA GLN A 143 -3.20 0.27 -2.36
C GLN A 143 -3.11 1.17 -1.13
N LEU A 144 -2.08 0.97 -0.29
CA LEU A 144 -1.85 1.78 0.90
C LEU A 144 -1.53 3.23 0.54
N GLU A 145 -0.76 3.48 -0.52
CA GLU A 145 -0.46 4.83 -0.99
C GLU A 145 -1.73 5.57 -1.43
N LYS A 146 -2.65 4.90 -2.14
CA LYS A 146 -3.95 5.46 -2.50
C LYS A 146 -4.77 5.79 -1.25
N GLN A 147 -4.86 4.87 -0.29
CA GLN A 147 -5.58 5.11 0.97
C GLN A 147 -5.00 6.30 1.75
N VAL A 148 -3.69 6.42 1.82
CA VAL A 148 -3.02 7.55 2.48
C VAL A 148 -3.33 8.87 1.75
N LYS A 149 -3.32 8.86 0.42
CA LYS A 149 -3.67 10.05 -0.38
C LYS A 149 -5.12 10.48 -0.13
N ASP A 150 -6.05 9.55 -0.13
CA ASP A 150 -7.47 9.84 0.11
C ASP A 150 -7.70 10.33 1.53
N ALA A 151 -7.07 9.70 2.53
CA ALA A 151 -7.14 10.14 3.92
C ALA A 151 -6.59 11.56 4.12
N LYS A 152 -5.48 11.91 3.44
CA LYS A 152 -4.94 13.28 3.46
C LYS A 152 -5.91 14.27 2.85
N TYR A 153 -6.52 13.94 1.71
CA TYR A 153 -7.51 14.82 1.07
C TYR A 153 -8.71 15.10 1.99
N VAL A 154 -9.25 14.05 2.64
CA VAL A 154 -10.36 14.20 3.58
C VAL A 154 -9.96 15.04 4.80
N ALA A 155 -8.76 14.85 5.34
CA ALA A 155 -8.25 15.66 6.44
C ALA A 155 -8.12 17.14 6.05
N GLU A 156 -7.53 17.44 4.89
CA GLU A 156 -7.42 18.81 4.39
C GLU A 156 -8.78 19.46 4.13
N GLU A 157 -9.77 18.71 3.61
CA GLU A 157 -11.12 19.22 3.42
C GLU A 157 -11.82 19.49 4.76
N ALA A 158 -11.59 18.64 5.76
CA ALA A 158 -12.12 18.85 7.11
C ALA A 158 -11.50 20.09 7.75
N ASP A 159 -10.18 20.27 7.67
CA ASP A 159 -9.48 21.45 8.19
C ASP A 159 -10.02 22.75 7.57
N ARG A 160 -10.23 22.78 6.24
CA ARG A 160 -10.85 23.93 5.57
C ARG A 160 -12.25 24.23 6.10
N LYS A 161 -13.08 23.21 6.32
CA LYS A 161 -14.42 23.38 6.89
C LYS A 161 -14.37 23.90 8.32
N TYR A 162 -13.42 23.42 9.12
CA TYR A 162 -13.21 23.90 10.49
C TYR A 162 -12.78 25.37 10.50
N ASP A 163 -11.84 25.77 9.65
CA ASP A 163 -11.41 27.16 9.52
C ASP A 163 -12.55 28.09 9.10
N GLU A 164 -13.38 27.66 8.14
CA GLU A 164 -14.57 28.43 7.73
C GLU A 164 -15.60 28.54 8.85
N ALA A 165 -15.86 27.46 9.59
CA ALA A 165 -16.77 27.46 10.72
C ALA A 165 -16.27 28.36 11.85
N ALA A 166 -14.97 28.30 12.17
CA ALA A 166 -14.35 29.15 13.18
C ALA A 166 -14.44 30.64 12.81
N ARG A 167 -14.20 30.99 11.54
CA ARG A 167 -14.37 32.38 11.05
C ARG A 167 -15.81 32.86 11.16
N LYS A 168 -16.78 32.02 10.77
CA LYS A 168 -18.20 32.36 10.90
C LYS A 168 -18.60 32.56 12.36
N LEU A 169 -18.16 31.66 13.24
CA LEU A 169 -18.41 31.74 14.67
C LEU A 169 -17.90 33.07 15.24
N ALA A 170 -16.65 33.44 14.96
CA ALA A 170 -16.07 34.70 15.42
C ALA A 170 -16.86 35.94 14.95
N ILE A 171 -17.35 35.95 13.71
CA ILE A 171 -18.20 37.04 13.22
C ILE A 171 -19.53 37.08 14.00
N THR A 172 -20.16 35.92 14.21
CA THR A 172 -21.44 35.85 14.92
C THR A 172 -21.30 36.22 16.40
N GLU A 173 -20.18 35.91 17.04
CA GLU A 173 -19.88 36.32 18.41
C GLU A 173 -19.79 37.84 18.52
N VAL A 174 -19.09 38.51 17.59
CA VAL A 174 -19.01 39.98 17.54
C VAL A 174 -20.38 40.62 17.29
N ASP A 175 -21.19 40.04 16.40
CA ASP A 175 -22.54 40.56 16.14
C ASP A 175 -23.48 40.35 17.33
N LEU A 176 -23.31 39.24 18.07
CA LEU A 176 -24.03 38.99 19.32
C LEU A 176 -23.68 40.02 20.39
N GLU A 177 -22.38 40.27 20.64
CA GLU A 177 -21.93 41.30 21.61
C GLU A 177 -22.51 42.69 21.29
N ARG A 178 -22.56 43.04 20.00
CA ARG A 178 -23.18 44.28 19.54
C ARG A 178 -24.69 44.32 19.79
N ALA A 179 -25.38 43.21 19.57
CA ALA A 179 -26.82 43.10 19.83
C ALA A 179 -27.11 43.20 21.34
N GLU A 180 -26.31 42.54 22.18
CA GLU A 180 -26.40 42.60 23.64
C GLU A 180 -26.19 44.03 24.15
N THR A 181 -25.14 44.73 23.70
CA THR A 181 -24.90 46.13 24.06
C THR A 181 -26.09 47.03 23.69
N ARG A 182 -26.74 46.78 22.54
CA ARG A 182 -27.92 47.54 22.11
C ARG A 182 -29.15 47.22 22.94
N LEU A 183 -29.31 45.96 23.35
CA LEU A 183 -30.39 45.52 24.22
C LEU A 183 -30.27 46.18 25.60
N GLU A 184 -29.09 46.13 26.21
CA GLU A 184 -28.83 46.77 27.51
C GLU A 184 -29.15 48.27 27.48
N ALA A 185 -28.74 48.98 26.41
CA ALA A 185 -29.06 50.39 26.24
C ALA A 185 -30.58 50.64 26.09
N ALA A 186 -31.30 49.75 25.41
CA ALA A 186 -32.75 49.85 25.27
C ALA A 186 -33.47 49.57 26.60
N GLU A 187 -33.02 48.58 27.37
CA GLU A 187 -33.55 48.25 28.69
C GLU A 187 -33.33 49.40 29.70
N ALA A 188 -32.16 50.02 29.68
CA ALA A 188 -31.87 51.21 30.49
C ALA A 188 -32.85 52.35 30.16
N LYS A 189 -33.09 52.60 28.87
CA LYS A 189 -34.04 53.63 28.41
C LYS A 189 -35.48 53.33 28.78
N ILE A 190 -35.90 52.06 28.73
CA ILE A 190 -37.23 51.64 29.18
C ILE A 190 -37.39 51.92 30.68
N THR A 191 -36.35 51.63 31.46
CA THR A 191 -36.36 51.87 32.91
C THR A 191 -36.50 53.36 33.22
N GLU A 192 -35.68 54.20 32.59
CA GLU A 192 -35.75 55.67 32.71
C GLU A 192 -37.15 56.20 32.35
N LEU A 193 -37.70 55.80 31.20
CA LEU A 193 -39.04 56.23 30.79
C LEU A 193 -40.14 55.73 31.73
N SER A 194 -39.96 54.54 32.33
CA SER A 194 -40.92 54.00 33.30
C SER A 194 -40.93 54.82 34.60
N GLU A 195 -39.75 55.25 35.06
CA GLU A 195 -39.60 56.13 36.22
C GLU A 195 -40.21 57.52 35.95
N GLU A 196 -39.92 58.11 34.78
CA GLU A 196 -40.53 59.39 34.36
C GLU A 196 -42.06 59.29 34.29
N LEU A 197 -42.60 58.21 33.71
CA LEU A 197 -44.03 57.99 33.61
C LEU A 197 -44.68 57.87 35.00
N GLN A 198 -44.00 57.24 35.96
CA GLN A 198 -44.46 57.17 37.35
C GLN A 198 -44.53 58.57 38.00
N VAL A 199 -43.51 59.41 37.78
CA VAL A 199 -43.49 60.80 38.28
C VAL A 199 -44.62 61.62 37.65
N VAL A 200 -44.78 61.57 36.33
CA VAL A 200 -45.86 62.26 35.60
C VAL A 200 -47.22 61.78 36.08
N GLY A 201 -47.40 60.47 36.28
CA GLY A 201 -48.62 59.89 36.81
C GLY A 201 -48.96 60.39 38.22
N ASN A 202 -47.95 60.53 39.10
CA ASN A 202 -48.14 61.10 40.43
C ASN A 202 -48.50 62.59 40.38
N ASN A 203 -47.82 63.37 39.52
CA ASN A 203 -48.12 64.80 39.34
C ASN A 203 -49.53 65.01 38.78
N SER A 204 -49.96 64.20 37.81
CA SER A 204 -51.30 64.26 37.25
C SER A 204 -52.37 63.99 38.32
N LYS A 205 -52.17 62.99 39.18
CA LYS A 205 -53.07 62.73 40.32
C LYS A 205 -53.13 63.92 41.30
N ALA A 206 -51.98 64.51 41.61
CA ALA A 206 -51.92 65.68 42.50
C ALA A 206 -52.66 66.89 41.90
N LEU A 207 -52.47 67.15 40.60
CA LEU A 207 -53.19 68.20 39.88
C LEU A 207 -54.69 67.93 39.83
N GLN A 208 -55.12 66.69 39.57
CA GLN A 208 -56.53 66.33 39.60
C GLN A 208 -57.16 66.63 40.95
N ASN A 209 -56.51 66.22 42.05
CA ASN A 209 -56.98 66.52 43.40
C ASN A 209 -57.07 68.04 43.66
N ALA A 210 -56.12 68.82 43.16
CA ALA A 210 -56.14 70.28 43.30
C ALA A 210 -57.30 70.93 42.50
N VAL A 211 -57.57 70.42 41.30
CA VAL A 211 -58.72 70.85 40.47
C VAL A 211 -60.03 70.51 41.17
N ASP A 212 -60.18 69.28 41.67
CA ASP A 212 -61.39 68.85 42.38
C ASP A 212 -61.65 69.72 43.63
N GLN A 213 -60.60 70.05 44.40
CA GLN A 213 -60.70 70.97 45.54
C GLN A 213 -61.06 72.40 45.12
N ALA A 214 -60.50 72.90 44.01
CA ALA A 214 -60.81 74.23 43.50
C ALA A 214 -62.28 74.30 43.04
N SER A 215 -62.77 73.27 42.35
CA SER A 215 -64.18 73.15 41.94
C SER A 215 -65.12 73.11 43.15
N GLN A 216 -64.80 72.35 44.21
CA GLN A 216 -65.60 72.35 45.43
C GLN A 216 -65.65 73.73 46.11
N ARG A 217 -64.54 74.47 46.09
CA ARG A 217 -64.52 75.86 46.59
C ARG A 217 -65.37 76.77 45.72
N GLU A 218 -65.29 76.65 44.41
CA GLU A 218 -66.11 77.40 43.46
C GLU A 218 -67.60 77.18 43.73
N ASP A 219 -68.04 75.92 43.85
CA ASP A 219 -69.42 75.58 44.19
C ASP A 219 -69.88 76.23 45.52
N SER A 220 -69.03 76.20 46.55
CA SER A 220 -69.33 76.83 47.85
C SER A 220 -69.42 78.35 47.78
N TYR A 221 -68.58 78.98 46.95
CA TYR A 221 -68.63 80.42 46.71
C TYR A 221 -69.86 80.79 45.88
N GLU A 222 -70.24 79.99 44.88
CA GLU A 222 -71.49 80.18 44.15
C GLU A 222 -72.71 80.13 45.07
N GLU A 223 -72.77 79.15 45.98
CA GLU A 223 -73.87 79.05 46.95
C GLU A 223 -73.91 80.26 47.89
N THR A 224 -72.74 80.69 48.39
CA THR A 224 -72.62 81.87 49.24
C THR A 224 -73.05 83.15 48.49
N ILE A 225 -72.63 83.30 47.24
CA ILE A 225 -73.04 84.43 46.38
C ILE A 225 -74.55 84.40 46.16
N ARG A 226 -75.16 83.23 45.93
CA ARG A 226 -76.63 83.10 45.80
C ARG A 226 -77.35 83.53 47.08
N ASP A 227 -76.93 83.06 48.25
CA ASP A 227 -77.51 83.45 49.53
C ASP A 227 -77.36 84.95 49.79
N LEU A 228 -76.15 85.50 49.61
CA LEU A 228 -75.90 86.93 49.79
C LEU A 228 -76.70 87.80 48.81
N THR A 229 -76.85 87.35 47.57
CA THR A 229 -77.66 88.04 46.55
C THR A 229 -79.14 88.04 46.94
N GLN A 230 -79.64 86.93 47.47
CA GLN A 230 -81.02 86.84 47.97
C GLN A 230 -81.23 87.75 49.18
N ARG A 231 -80.30 87.74 50.14
CA ARG A 231 -80.35 88.66 51.31
C ARG A 231 -80.28 90.12 50.91
N LEU A 232 -79.45 90.47 49.93
CA LEU A 232 -79.37 91.82 49.38
C LEU A 232 -80.72 92.24 48.80
N LYS A 233 -81.33 91.39 47.96
CA LYS A 233 -82.66 91.64 47.39
C LYS A 233 -83.74 91.81 48.44
N ASP A 234 -83.72 91.01 49.50
CA ASP A 234 -84.66 91.14 50.62
C ASP A 234 -84.45 92.45 51.40
N ALA A 235 -83.19 92.86 51.60
CA ALA A 235 -82.84 94.13 52.21
C ALA A 235 -83.25 95.33 51.34
N GLU A 236 -83.03 95.26 50.02
CA GLU A 236 -83.48 96.26 49.04
C GLU A 236 -85.00 96.41 49.03
N ASN A 237 -85.75 95.29 49.03
CA ASN A 237 -87.21 95.31 49.12
C ASN A 237 -87.68 95.98 50.41
N ARG A 238 -87.05 95.66 51.56
CA ARG A 238 -87.37 96.27 52.85
C ARG A 238 -87.05 97.77 52.87
N ALA A 239 -85.93 98.17 52.28
CA ALA A 239 -85.57 99.58 52.14
C ALA A 239 -86.57 100.34 51.26
N ALA A 240 -86.96 99.77 50.11
CA ALA A 240 -87.97 100.36 49.22
C ALA A 240 -89.34 100.47 49.90
N GLU A 241 -89.73 99.51 50.73
CA GLU A 241 -90.96 99.59 51.52
C GLU A 241 -90.87 100.68 52.60
N ALA A 242 -89.75 100.77 53.31
CA ALA A 242 -89.49 101.84 54.27
C ALA A 242 -89.56 103.23 53.61
N GLU A 243 -88.94 103.41 52.43
CA GLU A 243 -89.03 104.64 51.65
C GLU A 243 -90.47 104.99 51.24
N ARG A 244 -91.29 104.00 50.88
CA ARG A 244 -92.73 104.22 50.61
C ARG A 244 -93.48 104.68 51.85
N VAL A 245 -93.19 104.10 53.02
CA VAL A 245 -93.79 104.51 54.30
C VAL A 245 -93.37 105.93 54.65
N VAL A 246 -92.07 106.26 54.52
CA VAL A 246 -91.55 107.62 54.74
C VAL A 246 -92.25 108.61 53.81
N ASN A 247 -92.37 108.32 52.52
CA ASN A 247 -93.07 109.20 51.57
C ASN A 247 -94.57 109.38 51.91
N LYS A 248 -95.25 108.33 52.41
CA LYS A 248 -96.63 108.45 52.90
C LYS A 248 -96.73 109.34 54.13
N LEU A 249 -95.86 109.11 55.11
CA LEU A 249 -95.81 109.92 56.32
C LEU A 249 -95.46 111.37 56.00
N GLN A 250 -94.56 111.62 55.05
CA GLN A 250 -94.22 112.97 54.60
C GLN A 250 -95.44 113.70 54.01
N LYS A 251 -96.23 113.03 53.16
CA LYS A 251 -97.49 113.60 52.66
C LYS A 251 -98.50 113.89 53.76
N GLU A 252 -98.55 113.05 54.79
CA GLU A 252 -99.42 113.27 55.95
C GLU A 252 -98.93 114.45 56.80
N VAL A 253 -97.61 114.60 56.95
CA VAL A 253 -96.99 115.78 57.56
C VAL A 253 -97.34 117.04 56.79
N ASP A 254 -97.14 117.06 55.47
CA ASP A 254 -97.47 118.22 54.63
C ASP A 254 -98.97 118.58 54.75
N ARG A 255 -99.87 117.58 54.77
CA ARG A 255 -101.32 117.78 54.98
C ARG A 255 -101.64 118.38 56.34
N LEU A 256 -101.00 117.89 57.40
CA LEU A 256 -101.17 118.40 58.76
C LEU A 256 -100.57 119.80 58.91
N GLU A 257 -99.48 120.12 58.20
CA GLU A 257 -98.91 121.46 58.15
C GLU A 257 -99.85 122.44 57.44
N ASP A 258 -100.48 122.04 56.32
CA ASP A 258 -101.49 122.84 55.63
C ASP A 258 -102.73 123.08 56.53
N GLU A 259 -103.23 122.05 57.22
CA GLU A 259 -104.33 122.17 58.17
C GLU A 259 -103.97 123.11 59.34
N LEU A 260 -102.75 123.00 59.88
CA LEU A 260 -102.26 123.88 60.94
C LEU A 260 -102.16 125.33 60.46
N LEU A 261 -101.73 125.55 59.22
CA LEU A 261 -101.62 126.88 58.63
C LEU A 261 -102.99 127.50 58.43
N ALA A 262 -103.95 126.74 57.92
CA ALA A 262 -105.35 127.16 57.79
C ALA A 262 -105.98 127.50 59.16
N GLU A 263 -105.68 126.71 60.19
CA GLU A 263 -106.19 126.97 61.54
C GLU A 263 -105.51 128.19 62.18
N LYS A 264 -104.23 128.43 61.89
CA LYS A 264 -103.54 129.69 62.26
C LYS A 264 -104.13 130.90 61.54
N GLU A 265 -104.51 130.79 60.27
CA GLU A 265 -105.19 131.88 59.55
C GLU A 265 -106.57 132.18 60.15
N LYS A 266 -107.33 131.14 60.51
CA LYS A 266 -108.59 131.30 61.28
C LYS A 266 -108.35 131.97 62.63
N TYR A 267 -107.35 131.52 63.38
CA TYR A 267 -107.02 132.13 64.67
C TYR A 267 -106.62 133.59 64.51
N LYS A 268 -105.89 133.92 63.44
CA LYS A 268 -105.56 135.30 63.09
C LYS A 268 -106.80 136.11 62.72
N GLN A 269 -107.72 135.58 61.92
CA GLN A 269 -109.00 136.25 61.62
C GLN A 269 -109.80 136.52 62.90
N ILE A 270 -109.90 135.54 63.81
CA ILE A 270 -110.57 135.71 65.10
C ILE A 270 -109.84 136.75 65.96
N SER A 271 -108.50 136.77 65.94
CA SER A 271 -107.69 137.77 66.66
C SER A 271 -107.86 139.17 66.08
N ASP A 272 -107.91 139.31 64.76
CA ASP A 272 -108.13 140.58 64.07
C ASP A 272 -109.57 141.10 64.33
N GLU A 273 -110.57 140.21 64.39
CA GLU A 273 -111.94 140.53 64.85
C GLU A 273 -111.95 140.95 66.32
N LEU A 274 -111.16 140.29 67.18
CA LEU A 274 -111.02 140.65 68.59
C LEU A 274 -110.37 142.04 68.76
N ASP A 275 -109.31 142.34 68.03
CA ASP A 275 -108.64 143.64 68.03
C ASP A 275 -109.57 144.75 67.48
N GLN A 276 -110.42 144.42 66.51
CA GLN A 276 -111.46 145.33 66.01
C GLN A 276 -112.54 145.60 67.08
N THR A 277 -112.98 144.57 67.82
CA THR A 277 -113.92 144.77 68.95
C THR A 277 -113.27 145.50 70.13
N PHE A 278 -111.98 145.31 70.38
CA PHE A 278 -111.23 146.05 71.40
C PHE A 278 -111.03 147.53 71.00
N ALA A 279 -110.82 147.81 69.71
CA ALA A 279 -110.76 149.18 69.21
C ALA A 279 -112.11 149.90 69.31
N GLU A 280 -113.23 149.20 69.14
CA GLU A 280 -114.58 149.76 69.35
C GLU A 280 -114.90 149.99 70.84
N LEU A 281 -114.32 149.21 71.76
CA LEU A 281 -114.44 149.38 73.21
C LEU A 281 -113.50 150.46 73.79
N ALA A 282 -112.38 150.77 73.13
CA ALA A 282 -111.43 151.82 73.52
C ALA A 282 -111.72 153.20 72.87
N GLY A 283 -112.83 153.31 72.13
CA GLY A 283 -113.40 154.56 71.60
C GLY A 283 -114.38 155.27 72.55
N MET A 284 -114.37 154.91 73.83
CA MET A 284 -114.91 155.68 74.96
C MET A 284 -113.77 156.12 75.88
#